data_AF-X1BHS4-F1
#
_entry.id   AF-X1BHS4-F1
#
_cell.length_a   1.000
_cell.length_b   1.000
_cell.length_c   1.000
_cell.angle_alpha   90.00
_cell.angle_beta   90.00
_cell.angle_gamma   90.00
#
_symmetry.space_group_name_H-M   'P 1'
#
loop_
_entity.id
_entity.type
_entity.pdbx_description
1 polymer ?
#
loop_
_entity_poly.entity_id
_entity_poly.type
_entity_poly.pdbx_seq_one_letter_code
_entity_poly.pdbx_strand_id
1 'polypeptide(L)' 'DIRTPVMNGKQLYQWASEEHPELLNGMIFITGDLVSGDTKSFLERVGRPFLPKPFTIDELKTIVRETFGQMEK' A
#
# COMPACT_ATOMS: atom_id res chain seq x y z
N ASP A 1 -5.41 2.97 1.98
CA ASP A 1 -6.49 2.42 1.13
C ASP A 1 -6.33 3.01 -0.27
N ILE A 2 -6.57 2.25 -1.34
CA ILE A 2 -6.44 2.72 -2.71
C ILE A 2 -7.61 3.60 -3.12
N ARG A 3 -8.84 3.25 -2.74
CA ARG A 3 -10.04 3.96 -3.16
C ARG A 3 -10.62 4.77 -2.00
N THR A 4 -10.16 6.02 -1.88
CA THR A 4 -10.66 7.01 -0.90
C THR A 4 -11.21 8.24 -1.61
N PRO A 5 -12.25 8.90 -1.06
CA PRO A 5 -12.76 10.17 -1.59
C PRO A 5 -11.72 11.29 -1.51
N VAL A 6 -11.85 12.30 -2.37
CA VAL A 6 -11.01 13.52 -2.46
C VAL A 6 -9.57 13.24 -2.93
N MET A 7 -8.85 12.36 -2.24
CA MET A 7 -7.52 11.91 -2.62
C MET A 7 -7.45 10.40 -2.47
N ASN A 8 -7.04 9.71 -3.53
CA ASN A 8 -6.91 8.26 -3.53
C ASN A 8 -5.49 7.81 -3.10
N GLY A 9 -5.31 6.53 -2.80
CA GLY A 9 -4.03 6.01 -2.33
C GLY A 9 -2.89 6.14 -3.34
N LYS A 10 -3.19 6.18 -4.65
CA LYS A 10 -2.17 6.37 -5.71
C LYS A 10 -1.65 7.80 -5.71
N GLN A 11 -2.55 8.77 -5.55
CA GLN A 11 -2.21 10.20 -5.44
C GLN A 11 -1.40 10.47 -4.17
N LEU A 12 -1.78 9.87 -3.04
CA LEU A 12 -1.02 9.99 -1.80
C LEU A 12 0.40 9.41 -1.94
N TYR A 13 0.54 8.25 -2.59
CA TYR A 13 1.86 7.66 -2.84
C TYR A 13 2.73 8.56 -3.72
N GLN A 14 2.15 9.13 -4.79
CA GLN A 14 2.89 10.03 -5.66
C GLN A 14 3.36 11.28 -4.92
N TRP A 15 2.47 11.94 -4.18
CA TRP A 15 2.82 13.08 -3.34
C TRP A 15 3.92 12.73 -2.34
N ALA A 16 3.81 11.61 -1.63
CA ALA A 16 4.83 11.17 -0.70
C ALA A 16 6.16 10.84 -1.40
N SER A 17 6.14 10.35 -2.64
CA SER A 17 7.38 10.07 -3.37
C SER A 17 8.15 11.32 -3.78
N GLU A 18 7.44 12.45 -3.93
CA GLU A 18 8.02 13.74 -4.28
C GLU A 18 8.45 14.51 -3.02
N GLU A 19 7.60 14.53 -1.98
CA GLU A 19 7.80 15.39 -0.79
C GLU A 19 8.43 14.66 0.41
N HIS A 20 8.18 13.36 0.55
CA HIS A 20 8.52 12.56 1.74
C HIS A 20 8.95 11.11 1.41
N PRO A 21 9.99 10.91 0.58
CA PRO A 21 10.37 9.60 0.08
C PRO A 21 10.72 8.58 1.17
N GLU A 22 11.10 9.04 2.36
CA GLU A 22 11.37 8.22 3.55
C GLU A 22 10.13 7.43 4.01
N LEU A 23 8.92 7.97 3.80
CA LEU A 23 7.67 7.35 4.21
C LEU A 23 7.32 6.14 3.35
N LEU A 24 7.81 6.10 2.10
CA LEU A 24 7.44 5.06 1.15
C LEU A 24 7.75 3.68 1.69
N ASN A 25 8.86 3.51 2.43
CA ASN A 25 9.32 2.22 2.92
C ASN A 25 8.35 1.55 3.91
N GLY A 26 7.59 2.35 4.65
CA GLY A 26 6.55 1.85 5.57
C GLY A 26 5.15 1.79 4.96
N MET A 27 4.98 2.10 3.66
CA MET A 27 3.64 2.15 3.06
C MET A 27 3.12 0.76 2.71
N ILE A 28 1.91 0.47 3.21
CA ILE A 28 1.12 -0.72 2.90
C ILE A 28 -0.20 -0.26 2.27
N PHE A 29 -0.52 -0.81 1.09
CA PHE A 29 -1.80 -0.52 0.45
C PHE A 29 -2.90 -1.46 0.94
N ILE A 30 -4.14 -0.98 0.89
CA ILE A 30 -5.33 -1.80 1.16
C ILE A 30 -6.28 -1.59 -0.01
N THR A 31 -6.82 -2.65 -0.59
CA THR A 31 -7.74 -2.53 -1.73
C THR A 31 -8.80 -3.63 -1.72
N GLY A 32 -10.06 -3.29 -1.97
CA GLY A 32 -11.12 -4.28 -2.26
C GLY A 32 -11.28 -4.57 -3.75
N ASP A 33 -10.44 -3.95 -4.58
CA ASP A 33 -10.54 -3.98 -6.02
C ASP A 33 -9.21 -4.42 -6.63
N LEU A 34 -9.03 -5.74 -6.73
CA LEU A 34 -7.91 -6.37 -7.41
C LEU A 34 -8.19 -6.68 -8.88
N VAL A 35 -9.43 -6.50 -9.32
CA VAL A 35 -9.87 -6.84 -10.70
C VAL A 35 -9.65 -5.65 -11.63
N SER A 36 -9.68 -4.41 -11.12
CA SER A 36 -9.27 -3.25 -11.90
C SER A 36 -7.82 -3.36 -12.35
N GLY A 37 -7.61 -3.41 -13.67
CA GLY A 37 -6.28 -3.43 -14.28
C GLY A 37 -5.41 -2.24 -13.83
N ASP A 38 -6.01 -1.06 -13.67
CA ASP A 38 -5.30 0.14 -13.19
C ASP A 38 -4.78 -0.04 -11.75
N THR A 39 -5.56 -0.64 -10.85
CA THR A 39 -5.09 -0.93 -9.48
C THR A 39 -3.97 -1.96 -9.48
N LYS A 40 -4.09 -3.03 -10.28
CA LYS A 40 -3.07 -4.06 -10.39
C LYS A 40 -1.75 -3.51 -10.94
N SER A 41 -1.80 -2.81 -12.07
CA SER A 41 -0.61 -2.20 -12.68
C SER A 41 0.05 -1.15 -11.78
N PHE A 42 -0.74 -0.42 -10.99
CA PHE A 42 -0.18 0.49 -9.98
C PHE A 42 0.60 -0.28 -8.91
N LEU A 43 0.00 -1.32 -8.32
CA LEU A 43 0.62 -2.13 -7.26
C LEU A 43 1.89 -2.83 -7.74
N GLU A 44 1.87 -3.37 -8.96
CA GLU A 44 3.05 -3.96 -9.62
C GLU A 44 4.16 -2.93 -9.84
N ARG A 45 3.82 -1.72 -10.27
CA ARG A 45 4.79 -0.65 -10.51
C ARG A 45 5.46 -0.14 -9.24
N VAL A 46 4.69 0.03 -8.16
CA VAL A 46 5.24 0.57 -6.90
C VAL A 46 5.94 -0.49 -6.04
N GLY A 47 5.61 -1.77 -6.25
CA GLY A 47 6.25 -2.89 -5.56
C GLY A 47 6.08 -2.88 -4.04
N ARG A 48 5.08 -2.14 -3.52
CA ARG A 48 4.81 -2.04 -2.08
C ARG A 48 3.86 -3.13 -1.61
N PRO A 49 4.00 -3.59 -0.35
CA PRO A 49 3.06 -4.53 0.24
C PRO A 49 1.63 -4.03 0.14
N PHE A 50 0.69 -4.94 -0.10
CA PHE A 50 -0.73 -4.62 -0.10
C PHE A 50 -1.56 -5.73 0.50
N LEU A 51 -2.72 -5.36 1.05
CA LEU A 51 -3.67 -6.26 1.67
C LEU A 51 -5.03 -6.17 0.96
N PRO A 52 -5.51 -7.26 0.33
CA PRO A 52 -6.83 -7.28 -0.27
C PRO A 52 -7.95 -7.29 0.78
N LYS A 53 -9.07 -6.62 0.50
CA LYS A 53 -10.29 -6.71 1.30
C LYS A 53 -11.21 -7.85 0.80
N PRO A 54 -11.95 -8.53 1.69
CA PRO A 54 -11.83 -8.46 3.15
C PRO A 54 -10.55 -9.13 3.66
N PHE A 55 -10.08 -8.70 4.83
CA PHE A 55 -8.93 -9.29 5.52
C PHE A 55 -9.23 -9.43 7.02
N THR A 56 -8.47 -10.30 7.67
CA THR A 56 -8.49 -10.57 9.11
C THR A 56 -7.48 -9.69 9.86
N ILE A 57 -7.66 -9.58 11.18
CA ILE A 57 -6.70 -8.88 12.04
C ILE A 57 -5.32 -9.55 12.00
N ASP A 58 -5.25 -10.87 11.87
CA ASP A 58 -3.97 -11.59 11.86
C ASP A 58 -3.20 -11.39 10.55
N GLU A 59 -3.90 -11.28 9.41
CA GLU A 59 -3.29 -10.88 8.14
C GLU A 59 -2.75 -9.44 8.22
N LEU A 60 -3.51 -8.51 8.82
CA LEU A 60 -3.04 -7.14 9.04
C LEU A 60 -1.79 -7.08 9.94
N LYS A 61 -1.79 -7.81 11.06
CA LYS A 61 -0.61 -7.89 11.95
C LYS A 61 0.61 -8.47 11.24
N THR A 62 0.40 -9.49 10.42
CA THR A 62 1.47 -10.18 9.69
C THR A 62 2.12 -9.24 8.69
N ILE A 63 1.35 -8.58 7.82
CA ILE A 63 1.91 -7.68 6.80
C ILE A 63 2.60 -6.46 7.43
N VAL A 64 2.08 -5.93 8.54
CA VAL A 64 2.74 -4.84 9.28
C VAL A 64 4.08 -5.32 9.84
N ARG A 65 4.12 -6.46 10.53
CA ARG A 65 5.37 -7.01 11.08
C ARG A 65 6.39 -7.29 9.99
N GLU A 66 5.97 -7.84 8.84
CA GLU A 66 6.87 -8.12 7.73
C GLU A 66 7.41 -6.84 7.09
N THR A 67 6.57 -5.83 6.89
CA THR A 67 6.97 -4.56 6.28
C THR A 67 7.99 -3.84 7.15
N PHE A 68 7.73 -3.71 8.46
CA PHE A 68 8.62 -2.99 9.36
C PHE A 68 9.82 -3.83 9.84
N GLY A 69 9.67 -5.15 9.96
CA GLY A 69 10.79 -6.05 10.28
C GLY A 69 11.83 -6.16 9.15
N GLN A 70 11.45 -5.81 7.91
CA GLN A 70 12.39 -5.68 6.79
C GLN A 70 13.15 -4.34 6.78
N MET A 71 12.71 -3.33 7.55
CA MET A 71 13.38 -2.02 7.63
C MET A 71 14.55 -1.98 8.63
N GLU A 72 14.65 -2.98 9.52
CA GLU A 72 15.71 -3.10 10.53
C GLU A 72 16.92 -3.93 10.07
N LYS A 73 17.00 -4.30 8.79
CA LYS A 73 18.13 -5.00 8.17
C LYS A 73 18.84 -4.11 7.17
#